data_AF-A0A8H5BEZ3-F1
#
_entry.id   AF-A0A8H5BEZ3-F1
#
_cell.length_a   1.000
_cell.length_b   1.000
_cell.length_c   1.000
_cell.angle_alpha   90.00
_cell.angle_beta   90.00
_cell.angle_gamma   90.00
#
_symmetry.space_group_name_H-M   'P 1'
#
loop_
_entity.id
_entity.type
_entity.pdbx_description
1 polymer ?
#
loop_
_entity_poly.entity_id
_entity_poly.type
_entity_poly.pdbx_seq_one_letter_code
_entity_poly.pdbx_strand_id
1 'polypeptide(L)'
;MDHRPSPIHPSSFSNAAAQAHNNIHRATRTNALPSLLYTYQRTLLVVILLAYAPLSLMAHPVIDSPDLAPTPLPPGVHTSVHTLVRRSYVVTNVSGVLHVIDPHSNTIITQRKGTDGSGKGFDAAAIIWIAFALAVGIPMAFAGVWGLKAHKLNIGRGRKFSVRPTTGVGVGLAVALVGWAALINSLSPYPISDAVIAIIILCFFAVPFVLGCSSIGRIPGIACIGIIGGFALGMRIVILRPNLLVQGNLGSNWAIISIVGLAGLVPVLFHQSQRWGLLFGCSSIGSFLLALGLDLILKKQDGMSRGLRYLFDRNGAHYLDIVVGGYNPPRLTQIILSVSIALIFVFAAAQNYIFKQDFLSGSRLHSDVVDSLSTTKSLRYPRTKPMFLRLDDEWDERPSSGIPIGAVVRTPVDAEKPPRSKLSYF
;
A
#
# COMPACT_ATOMS: atom_id res chain seq x y z
N MET A 1 -19.96 -27.99 77.03
CA MET A 1 -19.56 -26.82 76.23
C MET A 1 -19.51 -27.28 74.78
N ASP A 2 -20.64 -27.15 74.07
CA ASP A 2 -20.79 -27.59 72.69
C ASP A 2 -20.59 -26.42 71.73
N HIS A 3 -19.42 -26.38 71.08
CA HIS A 3 -19.17 -25.47 69.98
C HIS A 3 -19.68 -26.10 68.68
N ARG A 4 -20.87 -25.70 68.25
CA ARG A 4 -21.32 -25.95 66.87
C ARG A 4 -20.65 -24.94 65.93
N PRO A 5 -19.98 -25.40 64.84
CA PRO A 5 -19.45 -24.50 63.83
C PRO A 5 -20.61 -23.86 63.05
N SER A 6 -20.51 -22.54 62.86
CA SER A 6 -21.45 -21.74 62.09
C SER A 6 -21.44 -22.12 60.60
N PRO A 7 -22.61 -22.12 59.93
CA PRO A 7 -22.74 -22.56 58.55
C PRO A 7 -21.98 -21.63 57.60
N ILE A 8 -21.14 -22.23 56.75
CA ILE A 8 -20.37 -21.53 55.71
C ILE A 8 -21.34 -21.07 54.62
N HIS A 9 -21.44 -19.75 54.44
CA HIS A 9 -22.29 -19.14 53.43
C HIS A 9 -21.78 -19.45 52.00
N PRO A 10 -22.63 -20.00 51.11
CA PRO A 10 -22.24 -20.42 49.75
C PRO A 10 -21.89 -19.27 48.78
N SER A 11 -22.04 -18.01 49.19
CA SER A 11 -21.69 -16.83 48.38
C SER A 11 -20.19 -16.55 48.28
N SER A 12 -19.35 -17.21 49.08
CA SER A 12 -17.90 -17.01 49.08
C SER A 12 -17.18 -17.76 47.94
N PHE A 13 -17.73 -18.90 47.50
CA PHE A 13 -17.09 -19.73 46.46
C PHE A 13 -17.31 -19.21 45.04
N SER A 14 -18.43 -18.55 44.74
CA SER A 14 -18.69 -18.05 43.38
C SER A 14 -17.78 -16.87 43.01
N ASN A 15 -17.44 -16.03 44.00
CA ASN A 15 -16.55 -14.88 43.79
C ASN A 15 -15.10 -15.31 43.58
N ALA A 16 -14.63 -16.33 44.30
CA ALA A 16 -13.28 -16.86 44.13
C ALA A 16 -13.09 -17.54 42.77
N ALA A 17 -14.08 -18.30 42.31
CA ALA A 17 -14.03 -18.94 40.98
C ALA A 17 -14.10 -17.91 39.84
N ALA A 18 -14.94 -16.88 39.97
CA ALA A 18 -15.01 -15.77 39.00
C ALA A 18 -13.71 -14.95 38.97
N GLN A 19 -13.07 -14.74 40.12
CA GLN A 19 -11.80 -14.02 40.22
C GLN A 19 -10.63 -14.84 39.67
N ALA A 20 -10.59 -16.16 39.93
CA ALA A 20 -9.60 -17.07 39.35
C ALA A 20 -9.74 -17.17 37.82
N HIS A 21 -10.96 -17.24 37.30
CA HIS A 21 -11.23 -17.25 35.86
C HIS A 21 -10.78 -15.94 35.18
N ASN A 22 -11.02 -14.80 35.83
CA ASN A 22 -10.53 -13.50 35.35
C ASN A 22 -9.00 -13.37 35.40
N ASN A 23 -8.34 -13.96 36.40
CA ASN A 23 -6.89 -13.94 36.52
C ASN A 23 -6.20 -14.84 35.48
N ILE A 24 -6.76 -16.02 35.18
CA ILE A 24 -6.25 -16.92 34.13
C ILE A 24 -6.39 -16.25 32.76
N HIS A 25 -7.50 -15.57 32.48
CA HIS A 25 -7.69 -14.80 31.25
C HIS A 25 -6.77 -13.57 31.14
N ARG A 26 -6.36 -12.96 32.26
CA ARG A 26 -5.34 -11.90 32.27
C ARG A 26 -3.94 -12.47 32.01
N ALA A 27 -3.56 -13.56 32.68
CA ALA A 27 -2.23 -14.16 32.56
C ALA A 27 -1.95 -14.77 31.18
N THR A 28 -2.97 -15.35 30.52
CA THR A 28 -2.83 -15.84 29.14
C THR A 28 -2.86 -14.72 28.09
N ARG A 29 -3.42 -13.54 28.41
CA ARG A 29 -3.46 -12.38 27.49
C ARG A 29 -2.17 -11.59 27.40
N THR A 30 -1.35 -11.55 28.45
CA THR A 30 -0.17 -10.67 28.48
C THR A 30 1.04 -11.23 27.74
N ASN A 31 1.14 -12.55 27.57
CA ASN A 31 2.42 -13.18 27.14
C ASN A 31 2.41 -13.74 25.71
N ALA A 32 1.25 -14.09 25.14
CA ALA A 32 1.20 -14.76 23.82
C ALA A 32 1.01 -13.81 22.62
N LEU A 33 0.50 -12.59 22.84
CA LEU A 33 0.19 -11.66 21.76
C LEU A 33 1.39 -10.87 21.23
N PRO A 34 2.37 -10.45 22.06
CA PRO A 34 3.54 -9.71 21.58
C PRO A 34 4.38 -10.54 20.61
N SER A 35 4.50 -11.85 20.86
CA SER A 35 5.34 -12.74 20.04
C SER A 35 4.78 -12.92 18.62
N LEU A 36 3.47 -13.00 18.45
CA LEU A 36 2.83 -13.22 17.15
C LEU A 36 2.86 -11.96 16.28
N LEU A 37 2.61 -10.79 16.86
CA LEU A 37 2.74 -9.49 16.21
C LEU A 37 4.18 -9.19 15.83
N TYR A 38 5.12 -9.52 16.73
CA TYR A 38 6.55 -9.40 16.48
C TYR A 38 7.04 -10.33 15.36
N THR A 39 6.55 -11.58 15.35
CA THR A 39 6.86 -12.54 14.28
C THR A 39 6.33 -12.03 12.94
N TYR A 40 5.09 -11.53 12.88
CA TYR A 40 4.51 -11.00 11.64
C TYR A 40 5.25 -9.75 11.13
N GLN A 41 5.64 -8.85 12.03
CA GLN A 41 6.47 -7.68 11.68
C GLN A 41 7.84 -8.10 11.15
N ARG A 42 8.49 -9.10 11.76
CA ARG A 42 9.76 -9.65 11.28
C ARG A 42 9.61 -10.27 9.90
N THR A 43 8.60 -11.11 9.67
CA THR A 43 8.40 -11.75 8.36
C THR A 43 8.10 -10.70 7.28
N LEU A 44 7.29 -9.69 7.58
CA LEU A 44 7.02 -8.59 6.65
C LEU A 44 8.28 -7.75 6.36
N LEU A 45 9.08 -7.43 7.39
CA LEU A 45 10.35 -6.74 7.22
C LEU A 45 11.30 -7.54 6.33
N VAL A 46 11.40 -8.85 6.54
CA VAL A 46 12.21 -9.76 5.73
C VAL A 46 11.70 -9.79 4.29
N VAL A 47 10.38 -9.88 4.06
CA VAL A 47 9.81 -9.85 2.71
C VAL A 47 10.05 -8.51 2.01
N ILE A 48 9.92 -7.39 2.74
CA ILE A 48 10.23 -6.05 2.20
C ILE A 48 11.72 -5.92 1.87
N LEU A 49 12.61 -6.38 2.75
CA LEU A 49 14.06 -6.36 2.52
C LEU A 49 14.46 -7.28 1.35
N LEU A 50 13.84 -8.45 1.23
CA LEU A 50 14.05 -9.37 0.11
C LEU A 50 13.49 -8.82 -1.22
N ALA A 51 12.37 -8.10 -1.19
CA ALA A 51 11.84 -7.40 -2.35
C ALA A 51 12.70 -6.18 -2.75
N TYR A 52 13.41 -5.58 -1.80
CA TYR A 52 14.37 -4.48 -2.03
C TYR A 52 15.74 -4.95 -2.50
N ALA A 53 16.18 -6.16 -2.12
CA ALA A 53 17.45 -6.73 -2.52
C ALA A 53 17.71 -6.70 -4.06
N PRO A 54 16.75 -7.05 -4.95
CA PRO A 54 16.95 -6.92 -6.39
C PRO A 54 17.03 -5.47 -6.88
N LEU A 55 16.37 -4.51 -6.22
CA LEU A 55 16.48 -3.08 -6.52
C LEU A 55 17.86 -2.53 -6.13
N SER A 56 18.43 -3.00 -5.01
CA SER A 56 19.79 -2.67 -4.58
C SER A 56 20.86 -3.33 -5.47
N LEU A 57 20.61 -4.56 -5.95
CA LEU A 57 21.49 -5.23 -6.91
C LEU A 57 21.58 -4.47 -8.25
N MET A 58 20.51 -3.81 -8.67
CA MET A 58 20.52 -2.92 -9.85
C MET A 58 21.34 -1.63 -9.62
N ALA A 59 21.62 -1.27 -8.37
CA ALA A 59 22.35 -0.06 -8.00
C ALA A 59 23.84 -0.28 -7.71
N HIS A 60 24.31 -1.53 -7.59
CA HIS A 60 25.73 -1.80 -7.42
C HIS A 60 26.48 -1.58 -8.73
N PRO A 61 27.48 -0.67 -8.78
CA PRO A 61 28.49 -0.75 -9.83
C PRO A 61 29.22 -2.07 -9.61
N VAL A 62 28.98 -3.05 -10.49
CA VAL A 62 29.83 -4.24 -10.55
C VAL A 62 31.23 -3.71 -10.86
N ILE A 63 32.10 -3.80 -9.87
CA ILE A 63 33.54 -3.57 -10.01
C ILE A 63 33.96 -4.48 -11.15
N ASP A 64 34.53 -3.89 -12.22
CA ASP A 64 35.03 -4.65 -13.36
C ASP A 64 36.06 -5.66 -12.82
N SER A 65 35.63 -6.90 -12.61
CA SER A 65 36.52 -7.98 -12.25
C SER A 65 37.46 -8.19 -13.43
N PRO A 66 38.79 -8.13 -13.23
CA PRO A 66 39.74 -8.36 -14.30
C PRO A 66 39.52 -9.76 -14.89
N ASP A 67 39.59 -9.85 -16.22
CA ASP A 67 39.38 -11.03 -17.06
C ASP A 67 39.84 -12.34 -16.40
N LEU A 68 38.91 -13.06 -15.77
CA LEU A 68 39.11 -14.44 -15.41
C LEU A 68 38.85 -15.28 -16.67
N ALA A 69 39.93 -15.83 -17.22
CA ALA A 69 39.90 -16.71 -18.38
C ALA A 69 38.84 -17.82 -18.19
N PRO A 70 37.98 -18.08 -19.19
CA PRO A 70 36.89 -19.04 -19.07
C PRO A 70 37.45 -20.46 -18.91
N THR A 71 37.13 -21.10 -17.78
CA THR A 71 37.35 -22.53 -17.57
C THR A 71 36.47 -23.32 -18.55
N PRO A 72 37.01 -24.27 -19.33
CA PRO A 72 36.22 -25.03 -20.30
C PRO A 72 35.18 -25.90 -19.57
N LEU A 73 33.91 -25.60 -19.78
CA LEU A 73 32.79 -26.40 -19.29
C LEU A 73 32.50 -27.58 -20.26
N PRO A 74 32.03 -28.74 -19.74
CA PRO A 74 31.75 -29.92 -20.55
C PRO A 74 30.61 -29.68 -21.57
N PRO A 75 30.71 -30.25 -22.78
CA PRO A 75 29.70 -30.12 -23.82
C PRO A 75 28.45 -30.94 -23.46
N GLY A 76 27.28 -30.31 -23.31
CA GLY A 76 26.04 -31.08 -23.21
C GLY A 76 24.82 -30.42 -22.58
N VAL A 77 24.93 -29.27 -21.92
CA VAL A 77 23.77 -28.58 -21.34
C VAL A 77 23.88 -27.09 -21.66
N HIS A 78 23.34 -26.68 -22.82
CA HIS A 78 23.02 -25.27 -23.05
C HIS A 78 21.74 -24.93 -22.28
N THR A 79 21.80 -24.97 -20.95
CA THR A 79 20.92 -24.09 -20.19
C THR A 79 21.39 -22.70 -20.53
N SER A 80 20.60 -21.98 -21.34
CA SER A 80 20.74 -20.55 -21.53
C SER A 80 20.55 -19.90 -20.17
N VAL A 81 21.59 -19.91 -19.34
CA VAL A 81 21.60 -19.20 -18.07
C VAL A 81 21.46 -17.75 -18.48
N HIS A 82 20.26 -17.20 -18.27
CA HIS A 82 19.98 -15.80 -18.44
C HIS A 82 20.86 -15.03 -17.47
N THR A 83 22.08 -14.73 -17.91
CA THR A 83 23.05 -13.98 -17.14
C THR A 83 22.69 -12.52 -17.38
N LEU A 84 22.58 -11.74 -16.31
CA LEU A 84 22.35 -10.30 -16.42
C LEU A 84 23.63 -9.66 -16.97
N VAL A 85 23.76 -9.64 -18.30
CA VAL A 85 24.90 -8.99 -18.98
C VAL A 85 24.72 -7.48 -18.84
N ARG A 86 25.79 -6.80 -18.41
CA ARG A 86 25.84 -5.34 -18.38
C ARG A 86 25.64 -4.83 -19.80
N ARG A 87 24.55 -4.09 -20.00
CA ARG A 87 24.28 -3.40 -21.27
C ARG A 87 25.34 -2.31 -21.44
N SER A 88 26.36 -2.60 -22.24
CA SER A 88 27.30 -1.61 -22.74
C SER A 88 26.85 -1.20 -24.14
N TYR A 89 26.96 0.08 -24.46
CA TYR A 89 26.50 0.64 -25.72
C TYR A 89 27.60 1.49 -26.30
N VAL A 90 27.89 1.32 -27.58
CA VAL A 90 28.85 2.17 -28.30
C VAL A 90 28.07 3.17 -29.13
N VAL A 91 28.24 4.45 -28.84
CA VAL A 91 27.66 5.53 -29.64
C VAL A 91 28.64 5.87 -30.75
N THR A 92 28.24 5.68 -32.00
CA THR A 92 29.03 6.01 -33.19
C THR A 92 28.35 7.10 -33.99
N ASN A 93 29.13 8.00 -34.58
CA ASN A 93 28.61 9.00 -35.51
C ASN A 93 28.91 8.52 -36.93
N VAL A 94 27.89 7.99 -37.61
CA VAL A 94 28.00 7.57 -39.00
C VAL A 94 27.23 8.58 -39.84
N SER A 95 27.93 9.28 -40.73
CA SER A 95 27.31 10.24 -41.67
C SER A 95 26.58 11.42 -41.01
N GLY A 96 27.00 11.83 -39.80
CA GLY A 96 26.37 12.93 -39.06
C GLY A 96 25.16 12.51 -38.20
N VAL A 97 24.80 11.22 -38.22
CA VAL A 97 23.73 10.65 -37.40
C VAL A 97 24.35 9.78 -36.31
N LEU A 98 23.90 9.98 -35.08
CA LEU A 98 24.31 9.15 -33.96
C LEU A 98 23.59 7.80 -34.02
N HIS A 99 24.36 6.72 -34.01
CA HIS A 99 23.89 5.34 -33.93
C HIS A 99 24.36 4.70 -32.62
N VAL A 100 23.51 3.83 -32.07
CA VAL A 100 23.86 3.02 -30.91
C VAL A 100 24.08 1.60 -31.38
N ILE A 101 25.28 1.09 -31.17
CA ILE A 101 25.68 -0.26 -31.55
C ILE A 101 25.78 -1.09 -30.28
N ASP A 102 25.16 -2.27 -30.32
CA ASP A 102 25.39 -3.31 -29.32
C ASP A 102 26.78 -3.93 -29.59
N PRO A 103 27.73 -3.81 -28.66
CA PRO A 103 29.10 -4.30 -28.87
C PRO A 103 29.18 -5.83 -28.98
N HIS A 104 28.16 -6.57 -28.52
CA HIS A 104 28.16 -8.03 -28.60
C HIS A 104 27.65 -8.52 -29.95
N SER A 105 26.54 -7.96 -30.44
CA SER A 105 25.95 -8.37 -31.71
C SER A 105 26.46 -7.59 -32.92
N ASN A 106 27.14 -6.45 -32.69
CA ASN A 106 27.48 -5.45 -33.70
C ASN A 106 26.27 -4.97 -34.52
N THR A 107 25.06 -5.10 -33.96
CA THR A 107 23.84 -4.63 -34.61
C THR A 107 23.50 -3.21 -34.18
N ILE A 108 22.98 -2.42 -35.11
CA ILE A 108 22.48 -1.08 -34.83
C ILE A 108 21.14 -1.23 -34.10
N ILE A 109 21.06 -0.69 -32.88
CA ILE A 109 19.82 -0.63 -32.11
C ILE A 109 19.03 0.58 -32.58
N THR A 110 17.85 0.36 -33.16
CA THR A 110 16.93 1.43 -33.54
C THR A 110 16.60 2.32 -32.35
N GLN A 111 16.95 3.59 -32.47
CA GLN A 111 16.75 4.59 -31.42
C GLN A 111 15.40 5.28 -31.57
N ARG A 112 14.76 5.57 -30.44
CA ARG A 112 13.45 6.22 -30.37
C ARG A 112 13.44 7.24 -29.24
N LYS A 113 12.55 8.22 -29.34
CA LYS A 113 12.25 9.13 -28.23
C LYS A 113 11.64 8.31 -27.08
N GLY A 114 12.27 8.34 -25.91
CA GLY A 114 11.78 7.62 -24.74
C GLY A 114 10.39 8.10 -24.37
N THR A 115 9.47 7.16 -24.13
CA THR A 115 8.13 7.45 -23.63
C THR A 115 7.91 6.71 -22.32
N ASP A 116 7.31 7.41 -21.37
CA ASP A 116 6.80 6.90 -20.10
C ASP A 116 5.28 6.67 -20.14
N GLY A 117 4.66 6.80 -21.31
CA GLY A 117 3.20 6.80 -21.47
C GLY A 117 2.54 8.10 -21.01
N SER A 118 3.30 9.17 -20.74
CA SER A 118 2.75 10.48 -20.37
C SER A 118 2.32 11.34 -21.54
N GLY A 119 2.41 10.83 -22.77
CA GLY A 119 2.00 11.54 -23.97
C GLY A 119 2.91 12.71 -24.34
N LYS A 120 2.37 13.62 -25.16
CA LYS A 120 3.03 14.87 -25.56
C LYS A 120 2.08 16.05 -25.39
N GLY A 121 2.51 17.06 -24.64
CA GLY A 121 1.69 18.25 -24.40
C GLY A 121 0.45 17.92 -23.59
N PHE A 122 -0.73 18.12 -24.18
CA PHE A 122 -2.05 17.87 -23.57
C PHE A 122 -2.86 16.86 -24.38
N ASP A 123 -2.20 15.85 -24.95
CA ASP A 123 -2.93 14.73 -25.52
C ASP A 123 -3.65 13.91 -24.44
N ALA A 124 -4.44 12.92 -24.87
CA ALA A 124 -5.25 12.10 -23.96
C ALA A 124 -4.41 11.44 -22.86
N ALA A 125 -3.21 10.93 -23.20
CA ALA A 125 -2.33 10.28 -22.23
C ALA A 125 -1.80 11.27 -21.19
N ALA A 126 -1.38 12.47 -21.61
CA ALA A 126 -0.95 13.53 -20.70
C ALA A 126 -2.08 13.98 -19.76
N ILE A 127 -3.29 14.17 -20.29
CA ILE A 127 -4.46 14.55 -19.48
C ILE A 127 -4.77 13.47 -18.44
N ILE A 128 -4.73 12.18 -18.82
CA ILE A 128 -4.94 11.05 -17.90
C ILE A 128 -3.92 11.10 -16.76
N TRP A 129 -2.63 11.33 -17.05
CA TRP A 129 -1.60 11.42 -16.04
C TRP A 129 -1.75 12.62 -15.11
N ILE A 130 -2.06 13.80 -15.66
CA ILE A 130 -2.34 15.00 -14.87
C ILE A 130 -3.54 14.74 -13.95
N ALA A 131 -4.63 14.19 -14.49
CA ALA A 131 -5.83 13.87 -13.72
C ALA A 131 -5.52 12.86 -12.61
N PHE A 132 -4.79 11.79 -12.91
CA PHE A 132 -4.37 10.80 -11.91
C PHE A 132 -3.50 11.42 -10.81
N ALA A 133 -2.48 12.17 -11.18
CA ALA A 133 -1.55 12.81 -10.24
C ALA A 133 -2.28 13.79 -9.31
N LEU A 134 -3.22 14.59 -9.82
CA LEU A 134 -4.01 15.50 -9.00
C LEU A 134 -5.08 14.78 -8.15
N ALA A 135 -5.78 13.80 -8.73
CA ALA A 135 -6.83 13.05 -8.07
C ALA A 135 -6.32 12.20 -6.90
N VAL A 136 -5.08 11.70 -6.98
CA VAL A 136 -4.43 10.99 -5.85
C VAL A 136 -3.66 11.97 -4.97
N GLY A 137 -2.95 12.92 -5.59
CA GLY A 137 -2.05 13.84 -4.90
C GLY A 137 -2.76 14.80 -3.94
N ILE A 138 -3.84 15.45 -4.37
CA ILE A 138 -4.57 16.41 -3.55
C ILE A 138 -5.16 15.73 -2.30
N PRO A 139 -5.94 14.62 -2.40
CA PRO A 139 -6.45 13.95 -1.21
C PRO A 139 -5.34 13.45 -0.29
N MET A 140 -4.24 12.93 -0.82
CA MET A 140 -3.11 12.47 0.00
C MET A 140 -2.41 13.61 0.73
N ALA A 141 -2.28 14.78 0.11
CA ALA A 141 -1.65 15.96 0.69
C ALA A 141 -2.49 16.60 1.82
N PHE A 142 -3.81 16.68 1.66
CA PHE A 142 -4.68 17.37 2.62
C PHE A 142 -5.39 16.44 3.60
N ALA A 143 -5.69 15.21 3.19
CA ALA A 143 -6.56 14.28 3.90
C ALA A 143 -6.07 12.82 3.87
N GLY A 144 -4.78 12.60 3.60
CA GLY A 144 -4.22 11.25 3.50
C GLY A 144 -4.48 10.43 4.77
N VAL A 145 -4.42 11.06 5.93
CA VAL A 145 -4.75 10.43 7.22
C VAL A 145 -6.24 10.15 7.43
N TRP A 146 -7.13 10.94 6.84
CA TRP A 146 -8.58 10.70 6.93
C TRP A 146 -8.98 9.40 6.24
N GLY A 147 -8.36 9.10 5.10
CA GLY A 147 -8.58 7.85 4.38
C GLY A 147 -8.11 6.58 5.11
N LEU A 148 -7.43 6.71 6.26
CA LEU A 148 -7.14 5.57 7.13
C LEU A 148 -8.33 5.19 8.01
N LYS A 149 -9.32 6.09 8.14
CA LYS A 149 -10.55 5.79 8.85
C LYS A 149 -11.33 4.75 8.05
N ALA A 150 -11.54 3.60 8.69
CA ALA A 150 -12.39 2.54 8.16
C ALA A 150 -13.79 3.10 7.86
N HIS A 151 -14.08 3.32 6.58
CA HIS A 151 -15.44 3.60 6.17
C HIS A 151 -16.17 2.25 6.12
N LYS A 152 -17.14 2.05 7.01
CA LYS A 152 -17.96 0.84 7.01
C LYS A 152 -18.99 0.97 5.91
N LEU A 153 -18.71 0.37 4.76
CA LEU A 153 -19.70 0.23 3.69
C LEU A 153 -20.58 -0.99 4.04
N ASN A 154 -21.89 -0.78 4.12
CA ASN A 154 -22.85 -1.87 4.33
C ASN A 154 -23.26 -2.42 2.96
N ILE A 155 -22.59 -3.48 2.53
CA ILE A 155 -22.95 -4.18 1.29
C ILE A 155 -24.02 -5.19 1.71
N GLY A 156 -25.24 -5.01 1.22
CA GLY A 156 -26.42 -5.81 1.57
C GLY A 156 -26.10 -7.30 1.68
N ARG A 157 -26.64 -7.95 2.74
CA ARG A 157 -26.27 -9.25 3.36
C ARG A 157 -25.45 -9.18 4.65
N GLY A 158 -25.40 -8.02 5.31
CA GLY A 158 -24.84 -7.89 6.67
C GLY A 158 -23.31 -7.97 6.76
N ARG A 159 -22.59 -8.01 5.63
CA ARG A 159 -21.12 -7.94 5.61
C ARG A 159 -20.69 -6.47 5.68
N LYS A 160 -20.03 -6.10 6.78
CA LYS A 160 -19.43 -4.76 6.95
C LYS A 160 -18.04 -4.78 6.32
N PHE A 161 -17.88 -4.12 5.17
CA PHE A 161 -16.56 -3.95 4.56
C PHE A 161 -15.93 -2.65 5.04
N SER A 162 -14.73 -2.74 5.62
CA SER A 162 -13.96 -1.59 6.09
C SER A 162 -13.00 -1.16 4.99
N VAL A 163 -13.32 -0.07 4.29
CA VAL A 163 -12.44 0.49 3.24
C VAL A 163 -11.44 1.45 3.88
N ARG A 164 -10.16 1.30 3.54
CA ARG A 164 -9.07 2.21 3.92
C ARG A 164 -8.35 2.72 2.66
N PRO A 165 -8.86 3.75 1.97
CA PRO A 165 -8.28 4.22 0.72
C PRO A 165 -6.79 4.55 0.80
N THR A 166 -6.29 5.09 1.91
CA THR A 166 -4.87 5.48 2.03
C THR A 166 -3.92 4.29 1.96
N THR A 167 -4.25 3.17 2.61
CA THR A 167 -3.44 1.95 2.50
C THR A 167 -3.52 1.39 1.08
N GLY A 168 -4.69 1.52 0.44
CA GLY A 168 -4.85 1.31 -1.00
C GLY A 168 -3.86 2.12 -1.83
N VAL A 169 -3.79 3.44 -1.62
CA VAL A 169 -2.85 4.31 -2.36
C VAL A 169 -1.41 3.86 -2.16
N GLY A 170 -1.01 3.52 -0.93
CA GLY A 170 0.33 3.02 -0.64
C GLY A 170 0.70 1.78 -1.47
N VAL A 171 -0.14 0.74 -1.42
CA VAL A 171 0.09 -0.50 -2.20
C VAL A 171 0.00 -0.24 -3.70
N GLY A 172 -1.03 0.49 -4.14
CA GLY A 172 -1.26 0.82 -5.55
C GLY A 172 -0.09 1.58 -6.17
N LEU A 173 0.41 2.64 -5.52
CA LEU A 173 1.56 3.40 -6.02
C LEU A 173 2.84 2.58 -6.02
N ALA A 174 3.07 1.72 -5.02
CA ALA A 174 4.25 0.86 -4.99
C ALA A 174 4.29 -0.09 -6.19
N VAL A 175 3.17 -0.77 -6.48
CA VAL A 175 3.07 -1.68 -7.62
C VAL A 175 3.08 -0.90 -8.94
N ALA A 176 2.39 0.24 -9.02
CA ALA A 176 2.40 1.07 -10.23
C ALA A 176 3.81 1.59 -10.56
N LEU A 177 4.58 2.02 -9.57
CA LEU A 177 5.96 2.50 -9.78
C LEU A 177 6.88 1.38 -10.29
N VAL A 178 6.85 0.21 -9.64
CA VAL A 178 7.68 -0.93 -10.05
C VAL A 178 7.23 -1.47 -11.41
N GLY A 179 5.92 -1.59 -11.63
CA GLY A 179 5.35 -2.03 -12.89
C GLY A 179 5.65 -1.07 -14.05
N TRP A 180 5.56 0.24 -13.82
CA TRP A 180 5.96 1.26 -14.78
C TRP A 180 7.45 1.17 -15.11
N ALA A 181 8.31 1.08 -14.09
CA ALA A 181 9.76 0.95 -14.28
C ALA A 181 10.11 -0.32 -15.08
N ALA A 182 9.48 -1.46 -14.76
CA ALA A 182 9.66 -2.70 -15.50
C ALA A 182 9.17 -2.56 -16.95
N LEU A 183 8.02 -1.91 -17.16
CA LEU A 183 7.42 -1.71 -18.47
C LEU A 183 8.33 -0.89 -19.38
N ILE A 184 8.75 0.32 -18.98
CA ILE A 184 9.57 1.20 -19.82
C ILE A 184 10.92 0.55 -20.20
N ASN A 185 11.50 -0.26 -19.30
CA ASN A 185 12.73 -1.00 -19.54
C ASN A 185 12.57 -2.25 -20.42
N SER A 186 11.33 -2.68 -20.64
CA SER A 186 10.96 -3.85 -21.46
C SER A 186 10.26 -3.49 -22.77
N LEU A 187 10.01 -2.20 -23.02
CA LEU A 187 9.38 -1.77 -24.28
C LEU A 187 10.27 -2.14 -25.46
N SER A 188 9.67 -2.83 -26.43
CA SER A 188 10.31 -3.13 -27.70
C SER A 188 10.46 -1.83 -28.52
N PRO A 189 11.32 -1.84 -29.56
CA PRO A 189 11.44 -0.70 -30.46
C PRO A 189 10.12 -0.40 -31.23
N TYR A 190 9.19 -1.36 -31.30
CA TYR A 190 7.91 -1.16 -31.95
C TYR A 190 7.04 -0.13 -31.21
N PRO A 191 6.33 0.74 -31.96
CA PRO A 191 5.54 1.80 -31.35
C PRO A 191 4.33 1.21 -30.64
N ILE A 192 4.19 1.52 -29.35
CA ILE A 192 2.98 1.32 -28.57
C ILE A 192 2.43 2.71 -28.24
N SER A 193 1.12 2.90 -28.31
CA SER A 193 0.53 4.21 -28.00
C SER A 193 0.70 4.55 -26.52
N ASP A 194 0.99 5.82 -26.23
CA ASP A 194 1.18 6.31 -24.86
C ASP A 194 -0.10 6.13 -24.02
N ALA A 195 -1.28 6.22 -24.65
CA ALA A 195 -2.56 5.97 -23.99
C ALA A 195 -2.68 4.52 -23.50
N VAL A 196 -2.23 3.54 -24.29
CA VAL A 196 -2.23 2.12 -23.88
C VAL A 196 -1.27 1.91 -22.70
N ILE A 197 -0.07 2.50 -22.77
CA ILE A 197 0.90 2.44 -21.67
C ILE A 197 0.31 3.05 -20.39
N ALA A 198 -0.32 4.23 -20.49
CA ALA A 198 -0.97 4.89 -19.35
C ALA A 198 -2.08 4.00 -18.73
N ILE A 199 -2.94 3.38 -19.56
CA ILE A 199 -4.00 2.49 -19.08
C ILE A 199 -3.41 1.27 -18.34
N ILE A 200 -2.36 0.64 -18.88
CA ILE A 200 -1.69 -0.49 -18.21
C ILE A 200 -1.18 -0.08 -16.82
N ILE A 201 -0.57 1.10 -16.72
CA ILE A 201 -0.03 1.59 -15.44
C ILE A 201 -1.15 1.93 -14.46
N LEU A 202 -2.25 2.50 -14.94
CA LEU A 202 -3.46 2.70 -14.12
C LEU A 202 -4.03 1.38 -13.62
N CYS A 203 -3.98 0.30 -14.41
CA CYS A 203 -4.35 -1.04 -13.95
C CYS A 203 -3.39 -1.56 -12.87
N PHE A 204 -2.08 -1.34 -13.01
CA PHE A 204 -1.09 -1.64 -11.96
C PHE A 204 -1.32 -0.84 -10.68
N PHE A 205 -1.95 0.33 -10.74
CA PHE A 205 -2.41 1.04 -9.56
C PHE A 205 -3.73 0.50 -9.01
N ALA A 206 -4.75 0.34 -9.86
CA ALA A 206 -6.13 0.09 -9.46
C ALA A 206 -6.33 -1.26 -8.76
N VAL A 207 -5.75 -2.34 -9.30
CA VAL A 207 -5.93 -3.69 -8.72
C VAL A 207 -5.31 -3.78 -7.31
N PRO A 208 -4.04 -3.39 -7.10
CA PRO A 208 -3.44 -3.43 -5.76
C PRO A 208 -4.01 -2.34 -4.84
N PHE A 209 -4.53 -1.23 -5.38
CA PHE A 209 -5.28 -0.25 -4.59
C PHE A 209 -6.52 -0.86 -3.94
N VAL A 210 -7.34 -1.61 -4.69
CA VAL A 210 -8.53 -2.29 -4.15
C VAL A 210 -8.13 -3.32 -3.08
N LEU A 211 -7.06 -4.09 -3.32
CA LEU A 211 -6.54 -5.04 -2.34
C LEU A 211 -6.01 -4.32 -1.09
N GLY A 212 -5.28 -3.22 -1.26
CA GLY A 212 -4.74 -2.39 -0.18
C GLY A 212 -5.83 -1.70 0.65
N CYS A 213 -7.00 -1.46 0.08
CA CYS A 213 -8.17 -0.94 0.80
C CYS A 213 -8.80 -1.95 1.77
N SER A 214 -8.52 -3.25 1.60
CA SER A 214 -9.07 -4.31 2.44
C SER A 214 -8.39 -4.38 3.83
N SER A 215 -8.96 -5.19 4.74
CA SER A 215 -8.33 -5.47 6.03
C SER A 215 -6.98 -6.17 5.91
N ILE A 216 -6.83 -7.05 4.91
CA ILE A 216 -5.60 -7.80 4.61
C ILE A 216 -4.50 -6.85 4.17
N GLY A 217 -4.85 -5.85 3.35
CA GLY A 217 -3.93 -4.86 2.81
C GLY A 217 -3.44 -3.80 3.81
N ARG A 218 -3.93 -3.79 5.06
CA ARG A 218 -3.64 -2.73 6.03
C ARG A 218 -2.15 -2.62 6.36
N ILE A 219 -1.57 -3.72 6.83
CA ILE A 219 -0.16 -3.75 7.26
C ILE A 219 0.78 -3.46 6.07
N PRO A 220 0.67 -4.17 4.92
CA PRO A 220 1.54 -3.86 3.78
C PRO A 220 1.31 -2.44 3.26
N GLY A 221 0.07 -1.95 3.22
CA GLY A 221 -0.22 -0.58 2.78
C GLY A 221 0.38 0.49 3.68
N ILE A 222 0.37 0.29 5.00
CA ILE A 222 1.07 1.17 5.96
C ILE A 222 2.57 1.19 5.66
N ALA A 223 3.19 0.02 5.48
CA ALA A 223 4.61 -0.07 5.14
C ALA A 223 4.93 0.61 3.79
N CYS A 224 4.10 0.35 2.76
CA CYS A 224 4.24 0.98 1.45
C CYS A 224 4.10 2.51 1.50
N ILE A 225 3.23 3.07 2.35
CA ILE A 225 3.14 4.52 2.54
C ILE A 225 4.47 5.09 3.06
N GLY A 226 5.09 4.45 4.06
CA GLY A 226 6.38 4.88 4.60
C GLY A 226 7.47 4.84 3.54
N ILE A 227 7.58 3.72 2.84
CA ILE A 227 8.57 3.49 1.77
C ILE A 227 8.39 4.48 0.62
N ILE A 228 7.18 4.55 0.04
CA ILE A 228 6.89 5.40 -1.12
C ILE A 228 6.95 6.88 -0.74
N GLY A 229 6.58 7.25 0.49
CA GLY A 229 6.76 8.60 1.02
C GLY A 229 8.24 8.99 1.11
N GLY A 230 9.11 8.07 1.55
CA GLY A 230 10.56 8.26 1.52
C GLY A 230 11.12 8.33 0.09
N PHE A 231 10.71 7.42 -0.80
CA PHE A 231 11.09 7.43 -2.22
C PHE A 231 10.72 8.75 -2.89
N ALA A 232 9.51 9.25 -2.64
CA ALA A 232 9.05 10.52 -3.17
C ALA A 232 9.95 11.68 -2.71
N LEU A 233 10.44 11.67 -1.47
CA LEU A 233 11.41 12.68 -1.00
C LEU A 233 12.78 12.51 -1.68
N GLY A 234 13.31 11.28 -1.70
CA GLY A 234 14.60 10.97 -2.32
C GLY A 234 14.63 11.33 -3.80
N MET A 235 13.57 11.00 -4.55
CA MET A 235 13.44 11.35 -5.97
C MET A 235 13.48 12.86 -6.17
N ARG A 236 12.75 13.66 -5.37
CA ARG A 236 12.81 15.13 -5.48
C ARG A 236 14.21 15.68 -5.27
N ILE A 237 14.94 15.18 -4.27
CA ILE A 237 16.30 15.60 -3.96
C ILE A 237 17.21 15.31 -5.16
N VAL A 238 17.10 14.11 -5.72
CA VAL A 238 17.94 13.63 -6.83
C VAL A 238 17.65 14.37 -8.14
N ILE A 239 16.37 14.60 -8.48
CA ILE A 239 15.97 15.28 -9.71
C ILE A 239 16.07 16.82 -9.64
N LEU A 240 16.49 17.38 -8.51
CA LEU A 240 16.68 18.83 -8.38
C LEU A 240 17.86 19.34 -9.23
N ARG A 241 18.83 18.47 -9.53
CA ARG A 241 20.09 18.83 -10.21
C ARG A 241 20.16 18.31 -11.65
N PRO A 242 20.80 19.06 -12.56
CA PRO A 242 21.11 18.58 -13.91
C PRO A 242 22.00 17.35 -13.88
N ASN A 243 21.74 16.39 -14.77
CA ASN A 243 22.38 15.07 -14.83
C ASN A 243 22.35 14.32 -13.48
N LEU A 244 21.36 14.68 -12.66
CA LEU A 244 21.07 14.27 -11.28
C LEU A 244 22.11 14.70 -10.23
N LEU A 245 21.84 14.40 -8.96
CA LEU A 245 22.61 14.91 -7.82
C LEU A 245 24.07 14.48 -7.85
N VAL A 246 24.33 13.19 -8.08
CA VAL A 246 25.68 12.68 -8.35
C VAL A 246 25.82 12.48 -9.85
N GLN A 247 26.45 13.45 -10.51
CA GLN A 247 26.52 13.52 -11.97
C GLN A 247 27.16 12.26 -12.55
N GLY A 248 26.47 11.65 -13.52
CA GLY A 248 26.94 10.45 -14.21
C GLY A 248 26.94 9.15 -13.38
N ASN A 249 26.75 9.23 -12.05
CA ASN A 249 26.69 8.06 -11.18
C ASN A 249 25.25 7.77 -10.77
N LEU A 250 24.56 7.04 -11.63
CA LEU A 250 23.20 6.60 -11.39
C LEU A 250 23.07 5.74 -10.11
N GLY A 251 24.04 4.86 -9.85
CA GLY A 251 24.02 3.97 -8.69
C GLY A 251 23.97 4.75 -7.38
N SER A 252 24.78 5.81 -7.26
CA SER A 252 24.74 6.70 -6.08
C SER A 252 23.42 7.44 -5.93
N ASN A 253 22.82 7.91 -7.03
CA ASN A 253 21.49 8.54 -6.99
C ASN A 253 20.42 7.56 -6.49
N TRP A 254 20.44 6.32 -6.98
CA TRP A 254 19.55 5.25 -6.50
C TRP A 254 19.81 4.85 -5.05
N ALA A 255 21.08 4.82 -4.61
CA ALA A 255 21.42 4.57 -3.23
C ALA A 255 20.80 5.63 -2.30
N ILE A 256 20.86 6.91 -2.67
CA ILE A 256 20.21 7.99 -1.92
C ILE A 256 18.69 7.77 -1.85
N ILE A 257 18.05 7.50 -2.98
CA ILE A 257 16.59 7.27 -3.02
C ILE A 257 16.20 6.08 -2.14
N SER A 258 16.93 4.98 -2.24
CA SER A 258 16.70 3.77 -1.45
C SER A 258 16.91 4.02 0.05
N ILE A 259 17.96 4.72 0.44
CA ILE A 259 18.22 5.08 1.84
C ILE A 259 17.08 5.95 2.39
N VAL A 260 16.67 6.99 1.67
CA VAL A 260 15.57 7.87 2.10
C VAL A 260 14.24 7.10 2.14
N GLY A 261 14.03 6.19 1.19
CA GLY A 261 12.91 5.25 1.16
C GLY A 261 12.81 4.38 2.39
N LEU A 262 13.90 3.68 2.72
CA LEU A 262 13.99 2.82 3.90
C LEU A 262 13.87 3.65 5.19
N ALA A 263 14.48 4.83 5.25
CA ALA A 263 14.33 5.76 6.38
C ALA A 263 12.87 6.17 6.58
N GLY A 264 12.08 6.32 5.52
CA GLY A 264 10.64 6.60 5.59
C GLY A 264 9.81 5.44 6.19
N LEU A 265 10.29 4.20 6.09
CA LEU A 265 9.65 3.03 6.70
C LEU A 265 9.85 2.98 8.22
N VAL A 266 11.03 3.37 8.70
CA VAL A 266 11.43 3.34 10.13
C VAL A 266 10.35 3.94 11.06
N PRO A 267 9.91 5.20 10.90
CA PRO A 267 8.94 5.79 11.82
C PRO A 267 7.57 5.11 11.77
N VAL A 268 7.23 4.43 10.67
CA VAL A 268 5.97 3.71 10.51
C VAL A 268 5.96 2.37 11.26
N LEU A 269 7.13 1.77 11.50
CA LEU A 269 7.27 0.50 12.23
C LEU A 269 7.14 0.66 13.74
N PHE A 270 7.60 1.79 14.30
CA PHE A 270 7.53 2.04 15.73
C PHE A 270 6.18 2.66 16.12
N HIS A 271 5.49 2.02 17.06
CA HIS A 271 4.17 2.44 17.54
C HIS A 271 4.12 3.92 17.96
N GLN A 272 5.18 4.41 18.63
CA GLN A 272 5.25 5.78 19.13
C GLN A 272 5.36 6.83 18.01
N SER A 273 6.05 6.50 16.90
CA SER A 273 6.25 7.41 15.77
C SER A 273 5.34 7.12 14.59
N GLN A 274 4.54 6.05 14.63
CA GLN A 274 3.76 5.58 13.49
C GLN A 274 2.83 6.65 12.93
N ARG A 275 2.19 7.43 13.81
CA ARG A 275 1.34 8.57 13.43
C ARG A 275 2.10 9.58 12.58
N TRP A 276 3.28 10.00 13.04
CA TRP A 276 4.11 10.96 12.34
C TRP A 276 4.67 10.39 11.03
N GLY A 277 5.10 9.12 11.04
CA GLY A 277 5.54 8.43 9.84
C GLY A 277 4.45 8.37 8.76
N LEU A 278 3.20 8.10 9.15
CA LEU A 278 2.06 8.08 8.23
C LEU A 278 1.70 9.48 7.72
N LEU A 279 1.64 10.49 8.60
CA LEU A 279 1.38 11.89 8.22
C LEU A 279 2.42 12.40 7.23
N PHE A 280 3.70 12.16 7.53
CA PHE A 280 4.83 12.54 6.67
C PHE A 280 4.79 11.78 5.35
N GLY A 281 4.61 10.46 5.39
CA GLY A 281 4.53 9.62 4.19
C GLY A 281 3.39 10.05 3.27
N CYS A 282 2.19 10.28 3.81
CA CYS A 282 1.04 10.74 3.03
C CYS A 282 1.29 12.13 2.43
N SER A 283 1.81 13.07 3.23
CA SER A 283 2.11 14.43 2.78
C SER A 283 3.21 14.46 1.73
N SER A 284 4.23 13.59 1.86
CA SER A 284 5.29 13.43 0.86
C SER A 284 4.76 12.82 -0.43
N ILE A 285 3.94 11.77 -0.38
CA ILE A 285 3.30 11.23 -1.59
C ILE A 285 2.42 12.28 -2.27
N GLY A 286 1.55 12.92 -1.49
CA GLY A 286 0.57 13.88 -1.99
C GLY A 286 1.21 15.09 -2.65
N SER A 287 2.16 15.73 -1.97
CA SER A 287 2.87 16.89 -2.54
C SER A 287 3.76 16.52 -3.73
N PHE A 288 4.24 15.27 -3.83
CA PHE A 288 5.02 14.81 -4.98
C PHE A 288 4.14 14.70 -6.21
N LEU A 289 2.98 14.05 -6.08
CA LEU A 289 2.02 13.90 -7.17
C LEU A 289 1.39 15.24 -7.55
N LEU A 290 1.10 16.11 -6.57
CA LEU A 290 0.65 17.47 -6.84
C LEU A 290 1.69 18.27 -7.63
N ALA A 291 2.96 18.22 -7.21
CA ALA A 291 4.06 18.87 -7.93
C ALA A 291 4.25 18.29 -9.34
N LEU A 292 4.17 16.97 -9.49
CA LEU A 292 4.24 16.31 -10.79
C LEU A 292 3.09 16.74 -11.72
N GLY A 293 1.86 16.80 -11.21
CA GLY A 293 0.70 17.26 -11.99
C GLY A 293 0.84 18.72 -12.42
N LEU A 294 1.28 19.62 -11.51
CA LEU A 294 1.53 21.02 -11.83
C LEU A 294 2.68 21.19 -12.84
N ASP A 295 3.75 20.43 -12.68
CA ASP A 295 4.89 20.48 -13.60
C ASP A 295 4.52 19.94 -14.98
N LEU A 296 3.71 18.89 -15.08
CA LEU A 296 3.16 18.41 -16.36
C LEU A 296 2.30 19.48 -17.06
N ILE A 297 1.52 20.27 -16.31
CA ILE A 297 0.75 21.38 -16.89
C ILE A 297 1.66 22.49 -17.42
N LEU A 298 2.70 22.87 -16.67
CA LEU A 298 3.51 24.06 -16.93
C LEU A 298 4.72 23.79 -17.84
N LYS A 299 5.32 22.62 -17.71
CA LYS A 299 6.57 22.18 -18.36
C LYS A 299 6.41 20.88 -19.14
N LYS A 300 5.19 20.33 -19.22
CA LYS A 300 4.90 19.14 -20.03
C LYS A 300 5.88 18.02 -19.67
N GLN A 301 6.40 17.31 -20.65
CA GLN A 301 7.29 16.18 -20.45
C GLN A 301 8.77 16.55 -20.24
N ASP A 302 9.14 17.84 -20.24
CA ASP A 302 10.52 18.31 -20.13
C ASP A 302 10.99 18.52 -18.68
N GLY A 303 10.06 18.58 -17.71
CA GLY A 303 10.35 18.81 -16.29
C GLY A 303 10.54 17.52 -15.49
N MET A 304 9.69 17.29 -14.48
CA MET A 304 9.75 16.14 -13.57
C MET A 304 9.60 14.80 -14.31
N SER A 305 8.72 14.70 -15.32
CA SER A 305 8.59 13.48 -16.13
C SER A 305 9.91 13.10 -16.82
N ARG A 306 10.64 14.07 -17.40
CA ARG A 306 11.98 13.81 -17.95
C ARG A 306 12.95 13.35 -16.88
N GLY A 307 12.94 13.96 -15.70
CA GLY A 307 13.80 13.56 -14.58
C GLY A 307 13.53 12.13 -14.12
N LEU A 308 12.27 11.73 -14.03
CA LEU A 308 11.86 10.37 -13.69
C LEU A 308 12.27 9.37 -14.77
N ARG A 309 12.06 9.68 -16.06
CA ARG A 309 12.59 8.84 -17.15
C ARG A 309 14.10 8.74 -17.09
N TYR A 310 14.80 9.86 -16.90
CA TYR A 310 16.25 9.86 -16.78
C TYR A 310 16.76 9.03 -15.60
N LEU A 311 15.98 8.87 -14.54
CA LEU A 311 16.34 8.04 -13.39
C LEU A 311 16.05 6.54 -13.62
N PHE A 312 14.88 6.22 -14.18
CA PHE A 312 14.36 4.84 -14.26
C PHE A 312 14.59 4.15 -15.61
N ASP A 313 14.74 4.88 -16.71
CA ASP A 313 14.82 4.31 -18.06
C ASP A 313 16.25 3.93 -18.43
N ARG A 314 16.48 2.62 -18.56
CA ARG A 314 17.72 1.98 -19.05
C ARG A 314 17.47 1.10 -20.26
N ASN A 315 16.42 1.43 -21.01
CA ASN A 315 16.14 0.77 -22.27
C ASN A 315 17.16 1.21 -23.35
N GLY A 316 17.79 0.24 -24.01
CA GLY A 316 18.73 0.50 -25.10
C GLY A 316 18.10 1.25 -26.28
N ALA A 317 16.80 1.05 -26.53
CA ALA A 317 16.06 1.75 -27.59
C ALA A 317 15.87 3.25 -27.28
N HIS A 318 16.04 3.68 -26.03
CA HIS A 318 15.88 5.06 -25.58
C HIS A 318 17.22 5.71 -25.22
N TYR A 319 18.36 5.04 -25.47
CA TYR A 319 19.66 5.44 -24.94
C TYR A 319 20.10 6.83 -25.42
N LEU A 320 19.96 7.13 -26.72
CA LEU A 320 20.31 8.46 -27.23
C LEU A 320 19.44 9.57 -26.64
N ASP A 321 18.12 9.34 -26.56
CA ASP A 321 17.22 10.36 -26.02
C ASP A 321 17.50 10.57 -24.54
N ILE A 322 17.52 9.51 -23.74
CA ILE A 322 17.59 9.62 -22.29
C ILE A 322 19.01 9.84 -21.80
N VAL A 323 19.96 8.97 -22.16
CA VAL A 323 21.31 8.98 -21.58
C VAL A 323 22.16 10.07 -22.21
N VAL A 324 22.19 10.14 -23.54
CA VAL A 324 22.98 11.17 -24.26
C VAL A 324 22.31 12.54 -24.19
N GLY A 325 20.98 12.61 -24.35
CA GLY A 325 20.24 13.86 -24.22
C GLY A 325 20.23 14.43 -22.79
N GLY A 326 20.45 13.58 -21.78
CA GLY A 326 20.59 13.99 -20.39
C GLY A 326 19.30 14.52 -19.76
N TYR A 327 19.46 15.07 -18.57
CA TYR A 327 18.40 15.75 -17.84
C TYR A 327 18.86 17.12 -17.36
N ASN A 328 18.18 18.17 -17.79
CA ASN A 328 18.42 19.54 -17.35
C ASN A 328 17.10 20.17 -16.87
N PRO A 329 16.78 20.10 -15.55
CA PRO A 329 15.49 20.56 -15.05
C PRO A 329 15.30 22.05 -15.31
N PRO A 330 14.17 22.47 -15.94
CA PRO A 330 13.82 23.87 -16.08
C PRO A 330 13.82 24.58 -14.72
N ARG A 331 14.17 25.89 -14.68
CA ARG A 331 14.18 26.67 -13.43
C ARG A 331 12.85 26.59 -12.68
N LEU A 332 11.73 26.60 -13.41
CA LEU A 332 10.40 26.46 -12.82
C LEU A 332 10.21 25.09 -12.15
N THR A 333 10.67 24.01 -12.78
CA THR A 333 10.65 22.66 -12.20
C THR A 333 11.46 22.60 -10.91
N GLN A 334 12.64 23.24 -10.86
CA GLN A 334 13.46 23.32 -9.64
C GLN A 334 12.72 24.06 -8.50
N ILE A 335 12.02 25.15 -8.83
CA ILE A 335 11.18 25.89 -7.86
C ILE A 335 10.04 25.00 -7.36
N ILE A 336 9.30 24.36 -8.26
CA ILE A 336 8.18 23.45 -7.92
C ILE A 336 8.68 22.33 -7.01
N LEU A 337 9.80 21.70 -7.33
CA LEU A 337 10.41 20.65 -6.51
C LEU A 337 10.79 21.17 -5.13
N SER A 338 11.48 22.30 -5.04
CA SER A 338 11.92 22.90 -3.77
C SER A 338 10.74 23.25 -2.87
N VAL A 339 9.72 23.90 -3.44
CA VAL A 339 8.48 24.22 -2.72
C VAL A 339 7.76 22.95 -2.29
N SER A 340 7.70 21.93 -3.15
CA SER A 340 7.03 20.66 -2.80
C SER A 340 7.69 19.92 -1.63
N ILE A 341 9.01 20.07 -1.43
CA ILE A 341 9.72 19.52 -0.25
C ILE A 341 9.29 20.26 1.01
N ALA A 342 9.26 21.59 1.00
CA ALA A 342 8.82 22.39 2.14
C ALA A 342 7.35 22.11 2.51
N LEU A 343 6.50 21.93 1.50
CA LEU A 343 5.08 21.64 1.69
C LEU A 343 4.82 20.29 2.39
N ILE A 344 5.77 19.35 2.41
CA ILE A 344 5.62 18.09 3.15
C ILE A 344 5.32 18.37 4.63
N PHE A 345 6.07 19.29 5.24
CA PHE A 345 5.93 19.64 6.66
C PHE A 345 4.64 20.41 6.92
N VAL A 346 4.29 21.34 6.03
CA VAL A 346 3.06 22.14 6.13
C VAL A 346 1.84 21.23 6.06
N PHE A 347 1.80 20.32 5.09
CA PHE A 347 0.70 19.36 4.93
C PHE A 347 0.65 18.35 6.09
N ALA A 348 1.79 17.85 6.56
CA ALA A 348 1.81 16.93 7.70
C ALA A 348 1.29 17.60 8.98
N ALA A 349 1.69 18.86 9.22
CA ALA A 349 1.17 19.64 10.33
C ALA A 349 -0.34 19.88 10.18
N ALA A 350 -0.81 20.34 9.02
CA ALA A 350 -2.22 20.56 8.74
C ALA A 350 -3.06 19.29 8.97
N GLN A 351 -2.62 18.14 8.43
CA GLN A 351 -3.28 16.86 8.65
C GLN A 351 -3.31 16.48 10.14
N ASN A 352 -2.24 16.75 10.89
CA ASN A 352 -2.20 16.46 12.32
C ASN A 352 -3.19 17.32 13.12
N TYR A 353 -3.34 18.61 12.76
CA TYR A 353 -4.28 19.53 13.40
C TYR A 353 -5.74 19.17 13.08
N ILE A 354 -6.04 18.86 11.82
CA ILE A 354 -7.40 18.54 11.36
C ILE A 354 -7.86 17.18 11.90
N PHE A 355 -6.98 16.17 11.91
CA PHE A 355 -7.35 14.79 12.24
C PHE A 355 -6.73 14.32 13.56
N LYS A 356 -7.23 14.83 14.70
CA LYS A 356 -6.70 14.52 16.05
C LYS A 356 -6.89 13.07 16.53
N GLN A 357 -7.65 12.24 15.82
CA GLN A 357 -7.99 10.88 16.28
C GLN A 357 -6.79 9.94 16.20
N ASP A 358 -6.56 9.12 17.24
CA ASP A 358 -5.51 8.11 17.24
C ASP A 358 -5.82 6.96 16.28
N PHE A 359 -4.83 6.60 15.45
CA PHE A 359 -4.94 5.51 14.47
C PHE A 359 -5.16 4.13 15.08
N LEU A 360 -4.76 3.98 16.35
CA LEU A 360 -4.61 2.69 16.98
C LEU A 360 -5.49 2.49 18.21
N SER A 361 -6.43 3.39 18.55
CA SER A 361 -7.24 3.26 19.79
C SER A 361 -7.60 1.79 20.05
N GLY A 362 -6.86 1.19 20.99
CA GLY A 362 -6.59 -0.26 21.05
C GLY A 362 -7.81 -1.10 21.36
N SER A 363 -8.91 -0.45 21.71
CA SER A 363 -10.21 -1.06 21.94
C SER A 363 -10.82 -1.68 20.68
N ARG A 364 -10.49 -1.23 19.47
CA ARG A 364 -11.09 -1.75 18.21
C ARG A 364 -10.32 -2.86 17.52
N LEU A 365 -8.99 -2.89 17.62
CA LEU A 365 -8.20 -3.97 17.02
C LEU A 365 -8.51 -5.30 17.69
N HIS A 366 -8.68 -5.26 19.02
CA HIS A 366 -9.05 -6.41 19.82
C HIS A 366 -10.46 -6.91 19.48
N SER A 367 -11.44 -6.01 19.32
CA SER A 367 -12.79 -6.43 18.92
C SER A 367 -12.82 -7.04 17.52
N ASP A 368 -12.15 -6.45 16.54
CA ASP A 368 -12.19 -6.94 15.16
C ASP A 368 -11.50 -8.31 15.00
N VAL A 369 -10.39 -8.54 15.70
CA VAL A 369 -9.68 -9.84 15.71
C VAL A 369 -10.49 -10.89 16.48
N VAL A 370 -11.06 -10.53 17.64
CA VAL A 370 -11.92 -11.44 18.41
C VAL A 370 -13.20 -11.77 17.63
N ASP A 371 -13.80 -10.82 16.93
CA ASP A 371 -15.00 -11.03 16.10
C ASP A 371 -14.72 -11.89 14.87
N SER A 372 -13.56 -11.73 14.23
CA SER A 372 -13.17 -12.60 13.10
C SER A 372 -12.82 -14.02 13.56
N LEU A 373 -12.17 -14.18 14.71
CA LEU A 373 -11.93 -15.49 15.31
C LEU A 373 -13.22 -16.17 15.80
N SER A 374 -14.17 -15.41 16.37
CA SER A 374 -15.46 -15.95 16.83
C SER A 374 -16.37 -16.38 15.66
N THR A 375 -16.38 -15.61 14.57
CA THR A 375 -17.09 -15.97 13.32
C THR A 375 -16.52 -17.25 12.71
N THR A 376 -15.21 -17.47 12.82
CA THR A 376 -14.56 -18.69 12.32
C THR A 376 -14.89 -19.91 13.19
N LYS A 377 -15.10 -19.72 14.51
CA LYS A 377 -15.52 -20.79 15.43
C LYS A 377 -17.00 -21.15 15.28
N SER A 378 -17.88 -20.20 14.93
CA SER A 378 -19.32 -20.50 14.77
C SER A 378 -19.64 -21.34 13.53
N LEU A 379 -18.70 -21.49 12.60
CA LEU A 379 -18.83 -22.35 11.41
C LEU A 379 -18.40 -23.81 11.66
N ARG A 380 -17.92 -24.17 12.86
CA ARG A 380 -17.31 -25.50 13.11
C ARG A 380 -17.99 -26.35 14.17
N TYR A 381 -19.24 -26.06 14.52
CA TYR A 381 -20.13 -27.05 15.13
C TYR A 381 -21.45 -27.04 14.38
N PRO A 382 -21.74 -28.02 13.50
CA PRO A 382 -23.13 -28.37 13.27
C PRO A 382 -23.68 -28.69 14.66
N ARG A 383 -24.57 -27.84 15.15
CA ARG A 383 -25.36 -28.10 16.34
C ARG A 383 -26.20 -29.31 15.98
N THR A 384 -25.66 -30.51 16.18
CA THR A 384 -26.44 -31.72 16.33
C THR A 384 -27.38 -31.40 17.48
N LYS A 385 -28.63 -31.06 17.13
CA LYS A 385 -29.70 -31.09 18.12
C LYS A 385 -29.62 -32.50 18.69
N PRO A 386 -29.48 -32.70 20.02
CA PRO A 386 -29.80 -34.00 20.57
C PRO A 386 -31.25 -34.25 20.15
N MET A 387 -31.43 -35.20 19.25
CA MET A 387 -32.72 -35.77 18.93
C MET A 387 -33.13 -36.50 20.20
N PHE A 388 -33.76 -35.76 21.12
CA PHE A 388 -34.52 -36.36 22.19
C PHE A 388 -35.68 -37.06 21.50
N LEU A 389 -35.49 -38.35 21.23
CA LEU A 389 -36.55 -39.32 21.02
C LEU A 389 -37.41 -39.28 22.28
N ARG A 390 -38.44 -38.45 22.24
CA ARG A 390 -39.55 -38.49 23.17
C ARG A 390 -40.43 -39.66 22.74
N LEU A 391 -40.06 -40.84 23.21
CA LEU A 391 -40.96 -41.99 23.33
C LEU A 391 -41.81 -41.73 24.57
N ASP A 392 -42.92 -41.01 24.40
CA ASP A 392 -44.00 -40.98 25.38
C ASP A 392 -45.28 -41.32 24.59
N ASP A 393 -45.61 -42.61 24.64
CA ASP A 393 -46.94 -43.18 24.86
C ASP A 393 -48.13 -42.65 24.03
N GLU A 394 -48.39 -43.45 23.00
CA GLU A 394 -49.70 -43.90 22.52
C GLU A 394 -50.64 -44.31 23.67
N TRP A 395 -51.96 -44.26 23.42
CA TRP A 395 -53.12 -44.48 24.32
C TRP A 395 -53.73 -43.21 24.95
N ASP A 396 -54.69 -42.59 24.24
CA ASP A 396 -56.10 -42.76 24.62
C ASP A 396 -57.05 -42.18 23.57
N GLU A 397 -57.91 -43.06 23.06
CA GLU A 397 -59.13 -42.70 22.33
C GLU A 397 -60.17 -42.15 23.32
N ARG A 398 -60.82 -41.02 23.01
CA ARG A 398 -62.31 -40.86 22.95
C ARG A 398 -62.75 -39.39 22.75
N PRO A 399 -64.03 -39.14 22.37
CA PRO A 399 -64.35 -38.22 21.28
C PRO A 399 -65.08 -36.92 21.69
N SER A 400 -65.07 -35.98 20.75
CA SER A 400 -66.09 -34.97 20.42
C SER A 400 -66.96 -34.37 21.55
N SER A 401 -66.79 -33.07 21.83
CA SER A 401 -67.88 -32.08 21.82
C SER A 401 -67.37 -30.69 22.22
N GLY A 402 -67.90 -29.63 21.57
CA GLY A 402 -67.94 -28.27 22.15
C GLY A 402 -67.07 -27.20 21.47
N ILE A 403 -67.67 -26.48 20.52
CA ILE A 403 -67.31 -25.12 20.04
C ILE A 403 -67.98 -24.10 21.01
N PRO A 404 -67.69 -22.78 21.05
CA PRO A 404 -66.43 -22.01 21.07
C PRO A 404 -66.37 -21.04 22.28
N ILE A 405 -65.20 -20.51 22.66
CA ILE A 405 -65.13 -19.25 23.44
C ILE A 405 -64.01 -18.34 22.93
N GLY A 406 -64.43 -17.18 22.39
CA GLY A 406 -63.82 -15.87 22.67
C GLY A 406 -62.44 -15.57 22.06
N ALA A 407 -62.42 -15.12 20.80
CA ALA A 407 -61.30 -14.38 20.25
C ALA A 407 -61.22 -12.99 20.90
N VAL A 408 -60.32 -12.81 21.87
CA VAL A 408 -59.93 -11.50 22.39
C VAL A 408 -58.94 -10.88 21.41
N VAL A 409 -59.46 -10.01 20.55
CA VAL A 409 -58.66 -9.10 19.72
C VAL A 409 -58.00 -8.07 20.64
N ARG A 410 -56.68 -8.23 20.87
CA ARG A 410 -55.86 -7.16 21.45
C ARG A 410 -55.53 -6.16 20.35
N THR A 411 -56.07 -4.95 20.46
CA THR A 411 -55.60 -3.80 19.71
C THR A 411 -54.19 -3.41 20.18
N PRO A 412 -53.27 -3.06 19.27
CA PRO A 412 -52.00 -2.46 19.65
C PRO A 412 -52.24 -1.02 20.11
N VAL A 413 -51.77 -0.71 21.31
CA VAL A 413 -51.69 0.66 21.83
C VAL A 413 -50.59 1.38 21.06
N ASP A 414 -50.97 2.44 20.35
CA ASP A 414 -50.05 3.38 19.71
C ASP A 414 -49.21 4.08 20.77
N ALA A 415 -47.92 3.74 20.81
CA ALA A 415 -46.94 4.47 21.60
C ALA A 415 -46.56 5.76 20.87
N GLU A 416 -47.23 6.84 21.25
CA GLU A 416 -46.92 8.21 20.89
C GLU A 416 -45.44 8.51 21.20
N LYS A 417 -44.68 8.86 20.16
CA LYS A 417 -43.26 9.22 20.27
C LYS A 417 -43.18 10.73 20.49
N PRO A 418 -42.61 11.23 21.61
CA PRO A 418 -42.53 12.68 21.83
C PRO A 418 -41.59 13.33 20.81
N PRO A 419 -41.87 14.58 20.39
CA PRO A 419 -41.08 15.28 19.40
C PRO A 419 -39.68 15.61 19.97
N ARG A 420 -38.63 15.18 19.27
CA ARG A 420 -37.27 15.63 19.53
C ARG A 420 -37.15 17.10 19.15
N SER A 421 -37.02 17.95 20.17
CA SER A 421 -36.61 19.34 20.01
C SER A 421 -35.24 19.41 19.32
N LYS A 422 -35.17 20.22 18.26
CA LYS A 422 -33.93 20.63 17.62
C LYS A 422 -33.26 21.65 18.54
N LEU A 423 -32.13 21.28 19.14
CA LEU A 423 -31.18 22.28 19.63
C LEU A 423 -30.29 22.70 18.45
N SER A 424 -30.51 23.92 17.98
CA SER A 424 -29.56 24.70 17.20
C SER A 424 -28.42 25.16 18.11
N TYR A 425 -27.19 24.87 17.71
CA TYR A 425 -26.02 25.62 18.14
C TYR A 425 -25.27 26.11 16.89
N PHE A 426 -24.81 27.35 17.02
CA PHE A 426 -24.07 28.21 16.10
C PHE A 426 -23.12 27.54 15.11
#